data_AF-A0A5S6Q290-F1
#
_entry.id   AF-A0A5S6Q290-F1
#
_cell.length_a   1.000
_cell.length_b   1.000
_cell.length_c   1.000
_cell.angle_alpha   90.00
_cell.angle_beta   90.00
_cell.angle_gamma   90.00
#
_symmetry.space_group_name_H-M   'P 1'
#
loop_
_entity.id
_entity.type
_entity.pdbx_description
1 polymer ?
#
loop_
_entity_poly.entity_id
_entity_poly.type
_entity_poly.pdbx_seq_one_letter_code
_entity_poly.pdbx_strand_id
1 'polypeptide(L)'
;MVDNFKNLDNFKKLDSLKNLDNFKKQPQLGICIPKSPLDRSATARLRRPLYGYLGKCFEQSVNNCSDHPYRFASKLKIAIHRLKPVAPRSSMRAPFIIENLSGYAQVFLQTATKPHGITPVYSGPKTVIRRPDKTVTISMDGRDVTVAIDRTKPAFVDNES
;
A
#
# COMPACT_ATOMS: atom_id res chain seq x y z
N MET A 1 -80.65 32.56 -1.26
CA MET A 1 -80.89 32.63 0.19
C MET A 1 -79.89 31.66 0.84
N VAL A 2 -78.66 32.05 1.25
CA VAL A 2 -78.29 32.68 2.55
C VAL A 2 -79.19 32.18 3.69
N ASP A 3 -78.76 31.53 4.77
CA ASP A 3 -77.46 31.28 5.40
C ASP A 3 -77.56 29.96 6.19
N ASN A 4 -76.45 29.36 6.66
CA ASN A 4 -76.20 29.20 8.10
C ASN A 4 -74.88 28.42 8.33
N PHE A 5 -73.77 29.13 8.44
CA PHE A 5 -72.54 28.59 9.01
C PHE A 5 -72.69 28.56 10.54
N LYS A 6 -72.91 27.37 11.11
CA LYS A 6 -72.69 27.15 12.55
C LYS A 6 -71.26 26.66 12.75
N ASN A 7 -70.38 27.62 13.02
CA ASN A 7 -69.13 27.38 13.72
C ASN A 7 -69.46 27.02 15.16
N LEU A 8 -68.90 25.92 15.69
CA LEU A 8 -68.70 25.79 17.12
C LEU A 8 -67.45 24.97 17.41
N ASP A 9 -66.47 25.72 17.86
CA ASP A 9 -65.23 25.37 18.56
C ASP A 9 -65.22 23.99 19.20
N ASN A 10 -64.51 23.06 18.56
CA ASN A 10 -63.96 21.89 19.22
C ASN A 10 -62.44 22.00 19.30
N PHE A 11 -61.95 23.10 19.89
CA PHE A 11 -60.62 23.10 20.50
C PHE A 11 -60.68 22.36 21.84
N LYS A 12 -60.89 21.04 21.78
CA LYS A 12 -60.49 20.16 22.88
C LYS A 12 -58.98 20.06 22.86
N LYS A 13 -58.35 21.04 23.51
CA LYS A 13 -57.02 20.91 24.08
C LYS A 13 -57.05 19.68 24.97
N LEU A 14 -56.31 18.64 24.62
CA LEU A 14 -56.05 17.54 25.53
C LEU A 14 -54.58 17.17 25.40
N ASP A 15 -53.84 17.65 26.40
CA ASP A 15 -52.42 17.54 26.65
C ASP A 15 -51.98 16.07 26.85
N SER A 16 -52.02 15.29 25.79
CA SER A 16 -51.48 13.92 25.76
C SER A 16 -50.12 13.88 25.08
N LEU A 17 -49.24 14.81 25.43
CA LEU A 17 -47.79 14.65 25.26
C LEU A 17 -47.15 14.54 26.64
N LYS A 18 -47.54 13.50 27.38
CA LYS A 18 -46.75 13.03 28.52
C LYS A 18 -46.15 11.69 28.19
N ASN A 19 -44.83 11.66 28.33
CA ASN A 19 -43.93 10.51 28.41
C ASN A 19 -43.38 10.00 27.07
N LEU A 20 -42.52 10.82 26.46
CA LEU A 20 -41.39 10.31 25.68
C LEU A 20 -40.11 10.30 26.54
N ASP A 21 -40.19 9.77 27.75
CA ASP A 21 -39.04 9.60 28.66
C ASP A 21 -38.68 8.13 28.85
N ASN A 22 -38.79 7.33 27.79
CA ASN A 22 -38.22 5.98 27.82
C ASN A 22 -37.49 5.63 26.52
N PHE A 23 -36.66 6.56 26.05
CA PHE A 23 -35.39 6.14 25.45
C PHE A 23 -34.51 5.60 26.58
N LYS A 24 -34.83 4.38 27.01
CA LYS A 24 -33.90 3.53 27.76
C LYS A 24 -32.61 3.55 26.95
N LYS A 25 -31.60 4.20 27.51
CA LYS A 25 -30.21 4.16 27.06
C LYS A 25 -29.86 2.69 26.82
N GLN A 26 -29.95 2.26 25.57
CA GLN A 26 -29.16 1.12 25.15
C GLN A 26 -27.72 1.64 25.09
N PRO A 27 -26.74 0.92 25.67
CA PRO A 27 -25.37 1.21 25.33
C PRO A 27 -25.30 1.11 23.82
N GLN A 28 -24.96 2.21 23.16
CA GLN A 28 -24.70 2.20 21.74
C GLN A 28 -23.47 1.32 21.57
N LEU A 29 -23.68 0.02 21.37
CA LEU A 29 -22.75 -0.84 20.69
C LEU A 29 -22.70 -0.26 19.29
N GLY A 30 -21.86 0.76 19.13
CA GLY A 30 -21.62 1.40 17.85
C GLY A 30 -21.23 0.29 16.90
N ILE A 31 -22.16 -0.05 16.00
CA ILE A 31 -21.84 -0.88 14.86
C ILE A 31 -20.89 -0.02 14.06
N CYS A 32 -19.60 -0.20 14.31
CA CYS A 32 -18.54 0.35 13.51
C CYS A 32 -18.73 -0.21 12.11
N ILE A 33 -19.42 0.54 11.24
CA ILE A 33 -19.28 0.33 9.81
C ILE A 33 -17.76 0.36 9.57
N PRO A 34 -17.14 -0.72 9.08
CA PRO A 34 -15.71 -0.74 8.88
C PRO A 34 -15.40 0.31 7.82
N LYS A 35 -14.99 1.50 8.25
CA LYS A 35 -14.44 2.51 7.34
C LYS A 35 -13.31 1.85 6.58
N SER A 36 -13.23 2.12 5.28
CA SER A 36 -12.19 1.57 4.43
C SER A 36 -10.83 1.80 5.10
N PRO A 37 -9.87 0.86 5.00
CA PRO A 37 -8.53 1.04 5.56
C PRO A 37 -7.84 2.33 5.07
N LEU A 38 -8.34 2.91 3.97
CA LEU A 38 -7.85 4.14 3.37
C LEU A 38 -8.42 5.43 3.97
N ASP A 39 -9.61 5.39 4.58
CA ASP A 39 -10.29 6.57 5.17
C ASP A 39 -9.64 7.10 6.46
N ARG A 40 -8.58 6.42 6.94
CA ARG A 40 -7.84 6.83 8.14
C ARG A 40 -6.54 7.52 7.76
N SER A 41 -6.27 8.67 8.37
CA SER A 41 -4.97 9.34 8.32
C SER A 41 -3.83 8.38 8.67
N ALA A 42 -2.68 8.53 7.99
CA ALA A 42 -1.51 7.65 8.16
C ALA A 42 -1.07 7.54 9.62
N THR A 43 -1.16 8.62 10.40
CA THR A 43 -0.80 8.67 11.82
C THR A 43 -1.72 7.81 12.69
N ALA A 44 -3.00 7.66 12.31
CA ALA A 44 -3.96 6.80 13.00
C ALA A 44 -3.73 5.30 12.73
N ARG A 45 -2.99 4.95 11.68
CA ARG A 45 -2.62 3.55 11.36
C ARG A 45 -1.42 3.08 12.17
N LEU A 46 -0.54 4.00 12.56
CA LEU A 46 0.69 3.70 13.30
C LEU A 46 0.48 3.57 14.82
N ARG A 47 -0.61 4.11 15.37
CA ARG A 47 -0.88 4.09 16.82
C ARG A 47 -1.60 2.81 17.28
N ARG A 48 -1.14 1.64 16.84
CA ARG A 48 -1.50 0.38 17.53
C ARG A 48 -0.46 0.12 18.64
N PRO A 49 -0.89 -0.12 19.90
CA PRO A 49 0.02 -0.54 20.96
C PRO A 49 0.75 -1.82 20.55
N LEU A 50 2.08 -1.78 20.57
CA LEU A 50 2.98 -2.90 20.35
C LEU A 50 3.04 -3.76 21.62
N TYR A 51 2.12 -4.70 21.79
CA TYR A 51 2.37 -5.90 22.61
C TYR A 51 1.56 -7.06 22.03
N GLY A 52 2.26 -8.05 21.47
CA GLY A 52 1.67 -9.31 20.98
C GLY A 52 1.66 -9.50 19.46
N TYR A 53 2.81 -9.40 18.78
CA TYR A 53 2.96 -9.94 17.42
C TYR A 53 3.56 -11.35 17.48
N LEU A 54 2.68 -12.34 17.61
CA LEU A 54 2.99 -13.70 17.17
C LEU A 54 1.70 -14.33 16.62
N GLY A 55 1.64 -14.44 15.29
CA GLY A 55 0.79 -15.44 14.63
C GLY A 55 -0.69 -15.12 14.41
N LYS A 56 -1.08 -13.91 13.99
CA LYS A 56 -2.45 -13.68 13.47
C LYS A 56 -2.47 -12.87 12.17
N CYS A 57 -1.82 -13.38 11.14
CA CYS A 57 -2.22 -13.05 9.77
C CYS A 57 -3.37 -14.00 9.43
N PHE A 58 -4.55 -13.46 9.08
CA PHE A 58 -5.83 -14.17 8.92
C PHE A 58 -6.46 -14.68 10.22
N GLU A 59 -7.20 -13.79 10.91
CA GLU A 59 -8.31 -14.26 11.72
C GLU A 59 -9.46 -14.54 10.74
N GLN A 60 -9.63 -15.82 10.38
CA GLN A 60 -10.83 -16.25 9.68
C GLN A 60 -11.98 -16.04 10.66
N SER A 61 -12.73 -14.95 10.48
CA SER A 61 -13.97 -14.76 11.20
C SER A 61 -14.90 -15.89 10.79
N VAL A 62 -15.00 -16.90 11.67
CA VAL A 62 -15.94 -18.02 11.53
C VAL A 62 -17.34 -17.51 11.89
N ASN A 63 -17.82 -16.52 11.15
CA ASN A 63 -19.23 -16.17 11.14
C ASN A 63 -19.88 -17.14 10.15
N ASN A 64 -20.36 -18.26 10.68
CA ASN A 64 -21.12 -19.27 9.97
C ASN A 64 -22.28 -18.64 9.20
N CYS A 65 -22.10 -18.44 7.91
CA CYS A 65 -23.17 -18.38 6.93
C CYS A 65 -22.64 -19.08 5.68
N SER A 66 -22.99 -20.36 5.54
CA SER A 66 -22.98 -21.17 4.31
C SER A 66 -22.42 -20.48 3.06
N ASP A 67 -21.10 -20.32 2.97
CA ASP A 67 -20.46 -19.81 1.76
C ASP A 67 -19.52 -20.91 1.26
N HIS A 68 -20.08 -21.73 0.37
CA HIS A 68 -19.38 -22.71 -0.45
C HIS A 68 -18.02 -22.12 -0.92
N PRO A 69 -16.91 -22.88 -0.93
CA PRO A 69 -15.56 -22.37 -1.26
C PRO A 69 -15.51 -21.58 -2.57
N TYR A 70 -16.39 -21.93 -3.51
CA TYR A 70 -16.61 -21.23 -4.77
C TYR A 70 -17.07 -19.76 -4.62
N ARG A 71 -17.89 -19.43 -3.61
CA ARG A 71 -18.37 -18.07 -3.36
C ARG A 71 -17.27 -17.16 -2.82
N PHE A 72 -16.43 -17.68 -1.93
CA PHE A 72 -15.23 -16.98 -1.48
C PHE A 72 -14.27 -16.72 -2.65
N ALA A 73 -13.95 -17.76 -3.44
CA ALA A 73 -13.09 -17.63 -4.62
C ALA A 73 -13.64 -16.63 -5.64
N SER A 74 -14.96 -16.61 -5.85
CA SER A 74 -15.62 -15.64 -6.72
C SER A 74 -15.49 -14.20 -6.21
N LYS A 75 -15.70 -13.98 -4.91
CA LYS A 75 -15.48 -12.66 -4.27
C LYS A 75 -14.02 -12.21 -4.39
N LEU A 76 -13.07 -13.11 -4.18
CA LEU A 76 -11.63 -12.84 -4.32
C LEU A 76 -11.25 -12.49 -5.77
N LYS A 77 -11.74 -13.26 -6.74
CA LYS A 77 -11.52 -13.02 -8.17
C LYS A 77 -11.99 -11.62 -8.56
N ILE A 78 -13.20 -11.23 -8.13
CA ILE A 78 -13.75 -9.90 -8.37
C ILE A 78 -12.89 -8.82 -7.69
N ALA A 79 -12.45 -9.04 -6.45
CA ALA A 79 -11.63 -8.08 -5.73
C ALA A 79 -10.27 -7.84 -6.39
N ILE A 80 -9.57 -8.90 -6.80
CA ILE A 80 -8.28 -8.81 -7.51
C ILE A 80 -8.45 -8.14 -8.87
N HIS A 81 -9.50 -8.49 -9.61
CA HIS A 81 -9.77 -7.89 -10.92
C HIS A 81 -10.13 -6.38 -10.83
N ARG A 82 -10.58 -5.91 -9.67
CA ARG A 82 -10.83 -4.48 -9.41
C ARG A 82 -9.56 -3.69 -9.07
N LEU A 83 -8.45 -4.35 -8.77
CA LEU A 83 -7.17 -3.68 -8.54
C LEU A 83 -6.69 -3.08 -9.87
N LYS A 84 -6.69 -1.75 -9.95
CA LYS A 84 -6.05 -1.04 -11.06
C LYS A 84 -4.58 -0.81 -10.73
N PRO A 85 -3.67 -0.92 -11.72
CA PRO A 85 -2.29 -0.54 -11.52
C PRO A 85 -2.25 0.92 -11.07
N VAL A 86 -1.67 1.15 -9.89
CA VAL A 86 -1.42 2.51 -9.40
C VAL A 86 -0.22 3.03 -10.18
N ALA A 87 -0.37 4.20 -10.80
CA ALA A 87 0.72 4.84 -11.51
C ALA A 87 1.95 4.91 -10.57
N PRO A 88 3.15 4.51 -11.04
CA PRO A 88 4.36 4.62 -10.23
C PRO A 88 4.46 6.05 -9.68
N ARG A 89 4.82 6.17 -8.40
CA ARG A 89 5.07 7.48 -7.81
C ARG A 89 6.18 8.15 -8.63
N SER A 90 5.87 9.29 -9.26
CA SER A 90 6.88 10.09 -9.95
C SER A 90 7.98 10.44 -8.96
N SER A 91 9.20 9.97 -9.21
CA SER A 91 10.36 10.43 -8.46
C SER A 91 10.72 11.81 -8.98
N MET A 92 10.83 12.79 -8.08
CA MET A 92 11.35 14.12 -8.46
C MET A 92 12.78 14.09 -8.97
N ARG A 93 13.49 12.98 -8.71
CA ARG A 93 14.85 12.74 -9.17
C ARG A 93 14.81 11.92 -10.45
N ALA A 94 15.40 12.45 -11.51
CA ALA A 94 15.72 11.65 -12.69
C ALA A 94 16.76 10.58 -12.31
N PRO A 95 16.64 9.35 -12.81
CA PRO A 95 17.72 8.37 -12.66
C PRO A 95 18.99 8.98 -13.26
N PHE A 96 20.08 8.93 -12.50
CA PHE A 96 21.37 9.41 -12.98
C PHE A 96 21.94 8.36 -13.93
N ILE A 97 21.72 8.55 -15.23
CA ILE A 97 22.30 7.72 -16.27
C ILE A 97 23.59 8.40 -16.70
N ILE A 98 24.70 7.70 -16.54
CA ILE A 98 26.00 8.19 -16.99
C ILE A 98 26.01 8.16 -18.52
N GLU A 99 26.23 9.30 -19.17
CA GLU A 99 26.01 9.48 -20.62
C GLU A 99 26.86 8.55 -21.52
N ASN A 100 27.98 8.03 -21.02
CA ASN A 100 28.88 7.15 -21.78
C ASN A 100 29.01 5.75 -21.16
N LEU A 101 27.90 5.01 -21.08
CA LEU A 101 27.95 3.62 -20.60
C LEU A 101 28.61 2.64 -21.59
N SER A 102 28.71 3.00 -22.86
CA SER A 102 29.33 2.19 -23.91
C SER A 102 30.86 2.11 -23.78
N GLY A 103 31.50 3.10 -23.15
CA GLY A 103 32.96 3.26 -23.19
C GLY A 103 33.74 2.57 -22.07
N TYR A 104 33.11 2.17 -20.96
CA TYR A 104 33.87 1.59 -19.83
C TYR A 104 34.08 0.08 -20.00
N ALA A 105 35.33 -0.39 -19.91
CA ALA A 105 35.65 -1.81 -19.90
C ALA A 105 35.31 -2.49 -18.56
N GLN A 106 35.37 -1.73 -17.48
CA GLN A 106 35.23 -2.20 -16.11
C GLN A 106 34.23 -1.36 -15.32
N VAL A 107 33.52 -1.99 -14.39
CA VAL A 107 32.57 -1.33 -13.48
C VAL A 107 32.75 -1.78 -12.05
N PHE A 108 32.55 -0.87 -11.12
CA PHE A 108 32.34 -1.16 -9.71
C PHE A 108 30.89 -1.54 -9.45
N LEU A 109 30.65 -2.61 -8.69
CA LEU A 109 29.31 -3.12 -8.39
C LEU A 109 28.93 -2.82 -6.93
N GLN A 110 27.75 -2.24 -6.72
CA GLN A 110 27.21 -2.01 -5.38
C GLN A 110 26.74 -3.31 -4.72
N THR A 111 27.21 -3.56 -3.49
CA THR A 111 26.77 -4.69 -2.65
C THR A 111 25.30 -4.52 -2.27
N ALA A 112 24.50 -5.59 -2.42
CA ALA A 112 23.06 -5.55 -2.12
C ALA A 112 22.76 -5.41 -0.63
N THR A 113 23.62 -5.97 0.22
CA THR A 113 23.52 -5.88 1.67
C THR A 113 24.22 -4.62 2.16
N LYS A 114 23.64 -3.94 3.15
CA LYS A 114 24.30 -2.81 3.81
C LYS A 114 25.62 -3.32 4.41
N PRO A 115 26.78 -2.73 4.06
CA PRO A 115 28.04 -3.17 4.61
C PRO A 115 28.01 -3.10 6.15
N HIS A 116 28.39 -4.19 6.80
CA HIS A 116 28.65 -4.20 8.23
C HIS A 116 30.10 -3.75 8.44
N GLY A 117 30.32 -2.72 9.28
CA GLY A 117 31.65 -2.17 9.55
C GLY A 117 32.24 -1.35 8.39
N ILE A 118 33.56 -1.45 8.18
CA ILE A 118 34.36 -0.65 7.22
C ILE A 118 34.41 -1.32 5.83
N THR A 119 33.45 -2.19 5.51
CA THR A 119 33.43 -2.85 4.19
C THR A 119 32.99 -1.88 3.10
N PRO A 120 33.67 -1.84 1.95
CA PRO A 120 33.32 -0.91 0.88
C PRO A 120 31.94 -1.25 0.31
N VAL A 121 31.15 -0.21 0.05
CA VAL A 121 29.81 -0.34 -0.55
C VAL A 121 29.89 -0.89 -1.97
N TYR A 122 30.98 -0.61 -2.67
CA TYR A 122 31.24 -1.08 -4.02
C TYR A 122 32.34 -2.13 -4.02
N SER A 123 32.05 -3.26 -4.66
CA SER A 123 33.04 -4.26 -5.04
C SER A 123 33.83 -3.76 -6.25
N GLY A 124 35.10 -4.18 -6.32
CA GLY A 124 36.13 -3.72 -7.27
C GLY A 124 35.74 -3.81 -8.76
N PRO A 125 36.66 -3.45 -9.66
CA PRO A 125 36.37 -3.42 -11.08
C PRO A 125 36.05 -4.82 -11.59
N LYS A 126 34.85 -4.98 -12.13
CA LYS A 126 34.36 -6.17 -12.80
C LYS A 126 34.28 -5.91 -14.30
N THR A 127 34.75 -6.86 -15.08
CA THR A 127 34.74 -6.77 -16.55
C THR A 127 33.32 -6.83 -17.07
N VAL A 128 32.98 -5.93 -17.98
CA VAL A 128 31.67 -5.88 -18.62
C VAL A 128 31.68 -6.70 -19.90
N ILE A 129 30.74 -7.63 -20.02
CA ILE A 129 30.60 -8.54 -21.16
C ILE A 129 29.56 -8.00 -22.15
N ARG A 130 28.40 -7.58 -21.65
CA ARG A 130 27.27 -7.12 -22.48
C ARG A 130 26.55 -5.96 -21.83
N ARG A 131 26.03 -5.05 -22.66
CA ARG A 131 25.38 -3.80 -22.22
C ARG A 131 24.06 -3.56 -22.96
N PRO A 132 22.92 -4.08 -22.47
CA PRO A 132 21.60 -3.58 -22.85
C PRO A 132 21.26 -2.25 -22.13
N ASP A 133 20.12 -1.63 -22.46
CA ASP A 133 19.81 -0.25 -22.03
C ASP A 133 19.66 -0.03 -20.51
N LYS A 134 19.19 -1.03 -19.76
CA LYS A 134 18.87 -0.92 -18.32
C LYS A 134 19.73 -1.80 -17.42
N THR A 135 20.43 -2.75 -18.02
CA THR A 135 21.21 -3.75 -17.30
C THR A 135 22.60 -3.89 -17.91
N VAL A 136 23.53 -4.44 -17.13
CA VAL A 136 24.89 -4.71 -17.55
C VAL A 136 25.17 -6.17 -17.18
N THR A 137 25.69 -6.95 -18.12
CA THR A 137 26.19 -8.29 -17.83
C THR A 137 27.67 -8.19 -17.53
N ILE A 138 28.07 -8.54 -16.31
CA ILE A 138 29.45 -8.51 -15.84
C ILE A 138 29.97 -9.94 -15.64
N SER A 139 31.28 -10.12 -15.78
CA SER A 139 31.96 -11.34 -15.34
C SER A 139 32.26 -11.23 -13.85
N MET A 140 31.61 -12.08 -13.04
CA MET A 140 31.84 -12.19 -11.60
C MET A 140 32.27 -13.62 -11.28
N ASP A 141 33.54 -13.77 -10.88
CA ASP A 141 34.11 -15.04 -10.41
C ASP A 141 33.91 -16.19 -11.40
N GLY A 142 34.09 -15.89 -12.70
CA GLY A 142 33.91 -16.85 -13.81
C GLY A 142 32.46 -17.09 -14.24
N ARG A 143 31.50 -16.35 -13.67
CA ARG A 143 30.07 -16.42 -14.02
C ARG A 143 29.57 -15.11 -14.60
N ASP A 144 28.64 -15.19 -15.52
CA ASP A 144 28.01 -14.02 -16.13
C ASP A 144 26.80 -13.60 -15.32
N VAL A 145 26.85 -12.39 -14.76
CA VAL A 145 25.82 -11.87 -13.85
C VAL A 145 25.21 -10.62 -14.45
N THR A 146 23.89 -10.59 -14.54
CA THR A 146 23.16 -9.42 -15.03
C THR A 146 22.75 -8.53 -13.86
N VAL A 147 23.22 -7.29 -13.87
CA VAL A 147 22.98 -6.29 -12.83
C VAL A 147 22.29 -5.07 -13.43
N ALA A 148 21.50 -4.35 -12.63
CA ALA A 148 20.91 -3.07 -13.06
C ALA A 148 21.99 -1.98 -13.13
N ILE A 149 21.88 -1.08 -14.11
CA ILE A 149 22.82 0.04 -14.28
C ILE A 149 22.92 0.90 -13.02
N ASP A 150 21.81 1.12 -12.32
CA ASP A 150 21.74 1.93 -11.10
C ASP A 150 22.65 1.41 -9.96
N ARG A 151 23.03 0.12 -10.00
CA ARG A 151 23.93 -0.51 -9.02
C ARG A 151 25.39 -0.52 -9.47
N THR A 152 25.69 0.04 -10.64
CA THR A 152 27.03 0.05 -11.22
C THR A 152 27.59 1.47 -11.26
N LYS A 153 28.91 1.57 -11.08
CA LYS A 153 29.66 2.80 -11.27
C LYS A 153 30.81 2.50 -12.23
N PRO A 154 31.06 3.31 -13.28
CA PRO A 154 32.17 3.07 -14.20
C PRO A 154 33.50 3.12 -13.47
N ALA A 155 34.40 2.21 -13.84
CA ALA A 155 35.80 2.27 -13.46
C ALA A 155 36.58 2.86 -14.62
N PHE A 156 37.18 4.04 -14.40
CA PHE A 156 38.13 4.62 -15.32
C PHE A 156 39.50 4.04 -14.95
N VAL A 157 40.06 3.26 -15.86
CA VAL A 157 41.46 2.86 -15.79
C VAL A 157 42.19 3.72 -16.82
N ASP A 158 43.25 4.37 -16.39
CA ASP A 158 44.14 5.05 -17.32
C ASP A 158 44.84 3.96 -18.12
N ASN A 159 44.52 3.84 -19.41
CA ASN A 159 45.29 3.00 -20.30
C ASN A 159 46.63 3.72 -20.52
N GLU A 160 47.64 3.42 -19.70
CA GLU A 160 49.02 3.81 -20.01
C GLU A 160 49.37 3.25 -21.40
N SER A 161 49.65 4.17 -22.32
CA SER A 161 50.11 3.90 -23.69
C SER A 161 51.62 4.06 -23.76
#